data_AF-A0A542KRR2-F1
#
_entry.id   AF-A0A542KRR2-F1
#
_cell.length_a   1.000
_cell.length_b   1.000
_cell.length_c   1.000
_cell.angle_alpha   90.00
_cell.angle_beta   90.00
_cell.angle_gamma   90.00
#
_symmetry.space_group_name_H-M   'P 1'
#
loop_
_entity.id
_entity.type
_entity.pdbx_description
1 polymer ?
#
loop_
_entity_poly.entity_id
_entity_poly.type
_entity_poly.pdbx_seq_one_letter_code
_entity_poly.pdbx_strand_id
1 'polypeptide(L)' 'MCRQAVCRKCKGITYRGCGMHVEQVLAGVPRSQRCTCSDDEAPTEGLLKRLFGRRS' A
#
# COMPACT_ATOMS: atom_id res chain seq x y z
N MET A 1 -8.62 12.53 -8.84
CA MET A 1 -9.67 11.63 -8.31
C MET A 1 -9.08 10.29 -7.95
N CYS A 2 -9.26 9.87 -6.69
CA CYS A 2 -8.92 8.52 -6.23
C CYS A 2 -10.02 7.54 -6.70
N ARG A 3 -9.67 6.41 -7.35
CA ARG A 3 -10.63 5.42 -7.85
C ARG A 3 -10.12 3.98 -7.74
N GLN A 4 -11.03 3.02 -7.75
CA GLN A 4 -10.70 1.61 -7.91
C GLN A 4 -10.15 1.35 -9.31
N ALA A 5 -9.13 0.50 -9.40
CA ALA A 5 -8.47 0.10 -10.63
C ALA A 5 -8.10 -1.38 -10.56
N VAL A 6 -8.04 -2.05 -11.70
CA VAL A 6 -7.62 -3.46 -11.76
C VAL A 6 -6.14 -3.51 -12.06
N CYS A 7 -5.39 -4.29 -11.28
CA CYS A 7 -3.97 -4.51 -11.55
C CYS A 7 -3.80 -5.39 -12.80
N ARG A 8 -2.93 -4.97 -13.72
CA ARG A 8 -2.67 -5.74 -14.95
C ARG A 8 -1.86 -7.03 -14.70
N LYS A 9 -1.11 -7.11 -13.59
CA LYS A 9 -0.27 -8.26 -13.22
C LYS A 9 -1.07 -9.34 -12.50
N CYS A 10 -1.66 -9.00 -11.35
CA CYS A 10 -2.39 -9.95 -10.49
C CYS A 10 -3.88 -10.09 -10.86
N LYS A 11 -4.43 -9.19 -11.71
CA LYS A 11 -5.88 -9.04 -11.97
C LYS A 11 -6.75 -8.73 -10.73
N GLY A 12 -6.14 -8.47 -9.59
CA GLY A 12 -6.81 -8.04 -8.36
C GLY A 12 -7.18 -6.55 -8.37
N ILE A 13 -8.09 -6.20 -7.47
CA ILE A 13 -8.57 -4.84 -7.22
C ILE A 13 -7.51 -4.04 -6.45
N THR A 14 -7.12 -2.92 -7.02
CA THR A 14 -6.20 -1.94 -6.45
C THR A 14 -6.80 -0.54 -6.54
N TYR A 15 -6.08 0.48 -6.10
CA TYR A 15 -6.49 1.87 -6.21
C TYR A 15 -5.53 2.63 -7.13
N ARG A 16 -6.03 3.70 -7.75
CA ARG A 16 -5.21 4.68 -8.49
C ARG A 16 -5.60 6.08 -8.01
N GLY A 17 -4.61 6.85 -7.58
CA GLY A 17 -4.77 8.24 -7.20
C GLY A 17 -3.87 8.64 -6.03
N CYS A 18 -4.32 9.65 -5.31
CA CYS A 18 -3.72 10.32 -4.17
C CYS A 18 -3.22 9.45 -2.99
N GLY A 19 -3.61 8.17 -2.86
CA GLY A 19 -3.22 7.33 -1.71
C GLY A 19 -3.87 7.69 -0.36
N MET A 20 -4.43 8.90 -0.22
CA MET A 20 -5.12 9.30 1.01
C MET A 20 -6.52 8.68 1.18
N HIS A 21 -7.10 8.16 0.09
CA HIS A 21 -8.45 7.59 0.12
C HIS A 21 -8.46 6.06 -0.09
N VAL A 22 -7.35 5.37 0.21
CA VAL A 22 -7.21 3.93 -0.07
C VAL A 22 -8.22 3.11 0.70
N GLU A 23 -8.42 3.42 1.98
CA GLU A 23 -9.34 2.70 2.85
C GLU A 23 -10.79 2.86 2.37
N GLN A 24 -11.18 4.06 1.94
CA GLN A 24 -12.50 4.30 1.37
C GLN A 24 -12.67 3.68 -0.02
N VAL A 25 -11.64 3.73 -0.87
CA VAL A 25 -11.66 3.15 -2.22
C VAL A 25 -11.73 1.62 -2.17
N LEU A 26 -11.11 1.00 -1.16
CA LEU A 26 -11.13 -0.45 -0.94
C LEU A 26 -12.17 -0.89 0.11
N ALA A 27 -13.03 0.02 0.58
CA ALA A 27 -14.12 -0.30 1.49
C ALA A 27 -15.09 -1.26 0.78
N GLY A 28 -15.23 -2.48 1.30
CA GLY A 28 -16.05 -3.54 0.69
C GLY A 28 -15.29 -4.49 -0.25
N VAL A 29 -14.02 -4.23 -0.57
CA VAL A 29 -13.20 -5.18 -1.33
C VAL A 29 -12.65 -6.24 -0.37
N PRO A 30 -13.03 -7.53 -0.49
CA PRO A 30 -12.50 -8.59 0.36
C PRO A 30 -11.01 -8.81 0.08
N ARG A 31 -10.24 -9.24 1.09
CA ARG A 31 -8.77 -9.40 0.98
C ARG A 31 -8.36 -10.30 -0.18
N SER A 32 -9.15 -11.34 -0.47
CA SER A 32 -8.90 -12.28 -1.59
C SER A 32 -9.04 -11.65 -2.97
N GLN A 33 -9.74 -10.51 -3.09
CA GLN A 33 -9.88 -9.77 -4.35
C GLN A 33 -8.96 -8.55 -4.42
N ARG A 34 -8.30 -8.17 -3.32
CA ARG A 34 -7.32 -7.07 -3.35
C ARG A 34 -6.06 -7.52 -4.06
N CYS A 35 -5.43 -6.61 -4.79
CA CYS A 35 -4.15 -6.94 -5.37
C CYS A 35 -3.11 -7.13 -4.26
N THR A 36 -2.45 -8.28 -4.29
CA THR A 36 -1.36 -8.67 -3.42
C THR A 36 0.00 -8.45 -4.07
N CYS A 37 0.05 -7.79 -5.24
CA CYS A 37 1.31 -7.26 -5.73
C CYS A 37 1.78 -6.28 -4.67
N SER A 38 2.76 -6.69 -3.86
CA SER A 38 3.57 -5.76 -3.11
C SER A 38 4.03 -4.70 -4.10
N ASP A 39 3.59 -3.47 -3.89
CA ASP A 39 4.43 -2.35 -4.29
C ASP A 39 5.72 -2.62 -3.52
N ASP A 40 6.77 -3.03 -4.22
CA ASP A 40 8.14 -2.90 -3.72
C ASP A 40 8.20 -1.49 -3.09
N GLU A 41 8.50 -1.39 -1.79
CA GLU A 41 8.58 -0.14 -1.01
C GLU A 41 7.28 0.39 -0.36
N ALA A 42 6.77 -0.33 0.64
CA ALA A 42 6.39 0.36 1.88
C ALA A 42 7.66 0.45 2.74
N PRO A 43 8.35 1.60 2.88
CA PRO A 43 9.55 1.70 3.68
C PRO A 43 9.19 1.62 5.17
N THR A 44 9.04 0.40 5.69
CA THR A 44 8.97 0.12 7.14
C THR A 44 10.37 -0.03 7.73
N GLU A 45 11.38 0.67 7.18
CA GLU A 45 12.80 0.50 7.54
C GLU A 45 13.43 1.82 8.04
N GLY A 46 12.61 2.82 8.42
CA GLY A 46 13.09 4.15 8.81
C GLY A 46 13.10 4.46 10.31
N LEU A 47 12.30 3.75 11.11
CA LEU A 47 12.07 4.12 12.51
C LEU A 47 13.10 3.48 13.46
N LEU A 48 13.48 2.22 13.22
CA LEU A 48 14.34 1.46 14.14
C LEU A 48 15.84 1.83 14.01
N LYS A 49 16.27 2.34 12.85
CA LYS A 49 17.67 2.73 12.58
C LYS A 49 18.06 4.06 13.24
N ARG A 50 17.10 4.80 13.81
CA ARG A 50 17.32 6.07 14.53
C ARG A 50 17.49 5.90 16.04
N LEU A 51 17.06 4.77 16.61
CA LEU A 51 17.14 4.51 18.05
C LEU A 51 18.50 3.94 18.48
N PHE A 52 19.23 3.25 17.59
CA PHE A 52 20.50 2.61 17.92
C PHE A 52 21.75 3.30 17.34
N GLY A 53 21.60 4.49 16.73
CA GLY A 53 22.69 5.20 16.05
C GLY A 53 23.34 6.36 16.80
N ARG A 54 22.91 6.66 18.04
CA ARG A 54 23.49 7.76 18.83
C ARG A 54 24.63 7.24 19.72
N ARG A 55 25.79 7.19 19.06
CA ARG A 55 27.16 7.18 19.59
C ARG A 55 27.28 7.68 21.04
N SER A 56 27.80 6.83 21.92
CA SER A 56 28.67 7.19 23.05
C SER A 56 29.97 6.43 22.86
#